data_AF-A0A429QE90-F1
#
_entry.id   AF-A0A429QE90-F1
#
_cell.length_a   1.000
_cell.length_b   1.000
_cell.length_c   1.000
_cell.angle_alpha   90.00
_cell.angle_beta   90.00
_cell.angle_gamma   90.00
#
_symmetry.space_group_name_H-M   'P 1'
#
loop_
_entity.id
_entity.type
_entity.pdbx_description
1 polymer ?
#
loop_
_entity_poly.entity_id
_entity_poly.type
_entity_poly.pdbx_seq_one_letter_code
_entity_poly.pdbx_strand_id
1 'polypeptide(L)'
;MTNAHDVGARPGPALLLLPVQTAVMAVLGLLVTGPLAAHWPLSAEDGVNRALAAHRAPFATALTDWLSLVADTQTVIGLTLLCVLGLLLVPRAPRWWEAGFLAVSVAAQSAVFLLVTLVVNRDRPDVPRLDGAPPTSSFPSGHVGASVALYGGLAVLAARHLRGLWRNLVVGLLLLFPLAVAFSRLYRGMHHPSDVVVGLLNGACTLLVVGSALLTNARKDEAAPEPEPAVRGTRRAVVVRHPHACDDETTAEVRAVLLRHGYAEQRWTDTTPEDPSGGLAPYLTGTAAEPAELVGPAELVGPAGPAGPADPAEPFAPVDLVVVCGGDGTVRACADLVAGTGIPLAIVPCGTGNLLARNLGLPTEPVAALRGALSGRATGLDVGRIQGDGLAPTRFAVMAGAGFDAAMVRDASPRLKERLGWAAYVLSAARHLRDPRMRVSIRLDGGVPLERRARMVVIGNVGSLQGGLPLLPEARPDSGRLEVVLLDPRGVTGWLAAAGYLVSRGPGGRAPSASGTRERTAAHGALEYFGAARVDLRFARPQPRELDGDVLPAGTRLTAEVEPGALRVCLPAPARIGAQVRTGGEAEEHGHRDARTAAQ
;
A
#
# COMPACT_ATOMS: atom_id res chain seq x y z
N MET A 1 9.96 -33.33 -7.25
CA MET A 1 9.69 -32.85 -8.62
C MET A 1 8.19 -32.68 -8.77
N THR A 2 7.71 -31.46 -8.59
CA THR A 2 6.33 -31.04 -8.90
C THR A 2 6.44 -29.61 -9.38
N ASN A 3 5.93 -29.37 -10.57
CA ASN A 3 6.29 -28.26 -11.45
C ASN A 3 6.00 -26.88 -10.86
N ALA A 4 7.05 -26.04 -10.80
CA ALA A 4 6.94 -24.59 -10.69
C ALA A 4 7.00 -23.98 -12.10
N HIS A 5 5.89 -24.07 -12.82
CA HIS A 5 5.62 -23.25 -14.00
C HIS A 5 4.11 -22.98 -14.05
N ASP A 6 3.66 -21.98 -13.31
CA ASP A 6 2.43 -21.26 -13.66
C ASP A 6 2.45 -19.85 -13.03
N VAL A 7 3.34 -18.99 -13.53
CA VAL A 7 3.16 -17.52 -13.41
C VAL A 7 2.45 -17.06 -14.67
N GLY A 8 1.30 -17.67 -14.94
CA GLY A 8 0.19 -16.99 -15.59
C GLY A 8 -0.83 -16.81 -14.48
N ALA A 9 -1.13 -15.57 -14.08
CA ALA A 9 -2.35 -15.32 -13.34
C ALA A 9 -3.48 -15.84 -14.23
N ARG A 10 -3.94 -17.07 -13.98
CA ARG A 10 -5.03 -17.63 -14.76
C ARG A 10 -6.19 -16.65 -14.57
N PRO A 11 -6.76 -16.09 -15.66
CA PRO A 11 -7.93 -15.24 -15.53
C PRO A 11 -8.94 -15.99 -14.66
N GLY A 12 -9.35 -15.39 -13.53
CA GLY A 12 -10.23 -16.06 -12.59
C GLY A 12 -11.45 -16.64 -13.32
N PRO A 13 -12.04 -17.75 -12.85
CA PRO A 13 -13.13 -18.44 -13.55
C PRO A 13 -14.33 -17.52 -13.88
N ALA A 14 -14.46 -16.39 -13.19
CA ALA A 14 -15.45 -15.36 -13.49
C ALA A 14 -15.33 -14.79 -14.91
N LEU A 15 -14.14 -14.65 -15.51
CA LEU A 15 -14.02 -14.13 -16.89
C LEU A 15 -14.64 -15.08 -17.93
N LEU A 16 -14.81 -16.37 -17.60
CA LEU A 16 -15.55 -17.33 -18.42
C LEU A 16 -17.06 -17.05 -18.46
N LEU A 17 -17.56 -16.11 -17.65
CA LEU A 17 -18.94 -15.63 -17.72
C LEU A 17 -19.15 -14.60 -18.84
N LEU A 18 -18.10 -14.04 -19.45
CA LEU A 18 -18.25 -13.10 -20.57
C LEU A 18 -18.88 -13.74 -21.83
N PRO A 19 -18.50 -14.96 -22.25
CA PRO A 19 -19.22 -15.69 -23.29
C PRO A 19 -20.69 -15.95 -22.94
N VAL A 20 -20.97 -16.30 -21.67
CA VAL A 20 -22.35 -16.52 -21.20
C VAL A 20 -23.17 -15.24 -21.27
N GLN A 21 -22.61 -14.12 -20.79
CA GLN A 21 -23.21 -12.79 -20.91
C GLN A 21 -23.48 -12.45 -22.37
N THR A 22 -22.52 -12.70 -23.26
CA THR A 22 -22.68 -12.45 -24.70
C THR A 22 -23.84 -13.26 -25.28
N ALA A 23 -23.92 -14.56 -24.96
CA ALA A 23 -25.01 -15.42 -25.40
C ALA A 23 -26.38 -14.95 -24.87
N VAL A 24 -26.46 -14.58 -23.59
CA VAL A 24 -27.70 -14.05 -22.99
C VAL A 24 -28.12 -12.75 -23.68
N MET A 25 -27.19 -11.82 -23.92
CA MET A 25 -27.49 -10.56 -24.59
C MET A 25 -27.92 -10.78 -26.05
N ALA A 26 -27.32 -11.74 -26.75
CA ALA A 26 -27.73 -12.12 -28.11
C ALA A 26 -29.13 -12.74 -28.13
N VAL A 27 -29.44 -13.65 -27.21
CA VAL A 27 -30.79 -14.24 -27.08
C VAL A 27 -31.82 -13.16 -26.77
N LEU A 28 -31.54 -12.25 -25.84
CA LEU A 28 -32.41 -11.12 -25.54
C LEU A 28 -32.66 -10.25 -26.78
N GLY A 29 -31.61 -9.95 -27.54
CA GLY A 29 -31.73 -9.20 -28.79
C GLY A 29 -32.61 -9.90 -29.82
N LEU A 30 -32.41 -11.20 -30.03
CA LEU A 30 -33.23 -12.01 -30.95
C LEU A 30 -34.69 -12.09 -30.51
N LEU A 31 -34.96 -12.16 -29.20
CA LEU A 31 -36.31 -12.12 -28.66
C LEU A 31 -36.97 -10.76 -28.91
N VAL A 32 -36.23 -9.69 -28.66
CA VAL A 32 -36.67 -8.29 -28.83
C VAL A 32 -36.90 -7.94 -30.31
N THR A 33 -36.12 -8.50 -31.24
CA THR A 33 -36.33 -8.32 -32.69
C THR A 33 -37.34 -9.28 -33.30
N GLY A 34 -37.63 -10.39 -32.63
CA GLY A 34 -38.51 -11.44 -33.13
C GLY A 34 -39.82 -11.52 -32.34
N PRO A 35 -40.03 -12.59 -31.56
CA PRO A 35 -41.34 -12.93 -30.97
C PRO A 35 -41.89 -11.86 -30.02
N LEU A 36 -41.04 -11.08 -29.35
CA LEU A 36 -41.49 -10.05 -28.41
C LEU A 36 -41.78 -8.70 -29.07
N ALA A 37 -41.35 -8.47 -30.33
CA ALA A 37 -41.43 -7.16 -30.97
C ALA A 37 -42.85 -6.58 -31.03
N ALA A 38 -43.86 -7.45 -31.22
CA ALA A 38 -45.27 -7.05 -31.29
C ALA A 38 -45.95 -6.90 -29.91
N HIS A 39 -45.27 -7.23 -28.81
CA HIS A 39 -45.85 -7.27 -27.47
C HIS A 39 -45.46 -6.01 -26.67
N TRP A 40 -46.37 -5.55 -25.80
CA TRP A 40 -46.06 -4.50 -24.84
C TRP A 40 -44.94 -4.97 -23.89
N PRO A 41 -43.92 -4.15 -23.56
CA PRO A 41 -43.79 -2.72 -23.88
C PRO A 41 -43.10 -2.40 -25.22
N LEU A 42 -42.54 -3.40 -25.92
CA LEU A 42 -41.75 -3.19 -27.14
C LEU A 42 -42.57 -2.58 -28.29
N SER A 43 -43.83 -2.96 -28.42
CA SER A 43 -44.74 -2.42 -29.45
C SER A 43 -45.04 -0.92 -29.30
N ALA A 44 -44.71 -0.30 -28.15
CA ALA A 44 -44.94 1.12 -27.90
C ALA A 44 -43.68 1.98 -27.94
N GLU A 45 -42.51 1.39 -28.18
CA GLU A 45 -41.22 2.08 -28.17
C GLU A 45 -41.15 3.21 -29.20
N ASP A 46 -41.69 2.98 -30.39
CA ASP A 46 -41.75 4.00 -31.44
C ASP A 46 -42.64 5.19 -31.06
N GLY A 47 -43.62 4.99 -30.18
CA GLY A 47 -44.41 6.08 -29.60
C GLY A 47 -43.55 7.00 -28.73
N VAL A 48 -42.67 6.42 -27.92
CA VAL A 48 -41.72 7.17 -27.07
C VAL A 48 -40.73 7.94 -27.95
N ASN A 49 -40.16 7.29 -28.96
CA ASN A 49 -39.19 7.91 -29.88
C ASN A 49 -39.82 9.09 -30.65
N ARG A 50 -41.05 8.92 -31.18
CA ARG A 50 -41.80 9.99 -31.86
C ARG A 50 -42.14 11.14 -30.92
N ALA A 51 -42.55 10.86 -29.69
CA ALA A 51 -42.84 11.88 -28.69
C ALA A 51 -41.59 12.72 -28.38
N LEU A 52 -40.43 12.09 -28.18
CA LEU A 52 -39.17 12.79 -27.95
C LEU A 52 -38.74 13.62 -29.17
N ALA A 53 -38.87 13.08 -30.38
CA ALA A 53 -38.54 13.78 -31.61
C ALA A 53 -39.42 15.03 -31.85
N ALA A 54 -40.70 14.95 -31.50
CA ALA A 54 -41.65 16.06 -31.63
C ALA A 54 -41.41 17.20 -30.62
N HIS A 55 -40.84 16.90 -29.44
CA HIS A 55 -40.64 17.88 -28.35
C HIS A 55 -39.19 18.35 -28.22
N ARG A 56 -38.43 18.39 -29.33
CA ARG A 56 -37.04 18.83 -29.29
C ARG A 56 -36.94 20.34 -29.04
N ALA A 57 -36.15 20.71 -28.04
CA ALA A 57 -35.86 22.10 -27.69
C ALA A 57 -34.37 22.42 -27.92
N PRO A 58 -34.01 23.67 -28.32
CA PRO A 58 -32.62 24.04 -28.63
C PRO A 58 -31.62 23.71 -27.51
N PHE A 59 -31.99 24.02 -26.26
CA PHE A 59 -31.15 23.72 -25.10
C PHE A 59 -30.93 22.21 -24.90
N ALA A 60 -32.01 21.41 -24.94
CA ALA A 60 -31.91 19.96 -24.79
C ALA A 60 -31.15 19.31 -25.96
N THR A 61 -31.26 19.87 -27.16
CA THR A 61 -30.47 19.44 -28.33
C THR A 61 -28.98 19.70 -28.14
N ALA A 62 -28.59 20.89 -27.66
CA ALA A 62 -27.18 21.20 -27.37
C ALA A 62 -26.62 20.34 -26.21
N LEU A 63 -27.40 20.15 -25.15
CA LEU A 63 -26.99 19.33 -24.01
C LEU A 63 -26.80 17.85 -24.41
N THR A 64 -27.74 17.30 -25.19
CA THR A 64 -27.65 15.91 -25.65
C THR A 64 -26.52 15.71 -26.66
N ASP A 65 -26.17 16.73 -27.44
CA ASP A 65 -25.00 16.73 -28.32
C ASP A 65 -23.71 16.58 -27.52
N TRP A 66 -23.53 17.40 -26.49
CA TRP A 66 -22.38 17.31 -25.58
C TRP A 66 -22.32 15.94 -24.86
N LEU A 67 -23.46 15.46 -24.35
CA LEU A 67 -23.53 14.14 -23.70
C LEU A 67 -23.21 13.00 -24.68
N SER A 68 -23.58 13.15 -25.95
CA SER A 68 -23.23 12.19 -27.01
C SER A 68 -21.73 12.19 -27.28
N LEU A 69 -21.09 13.37 -27.33
CA LEU A 69 -19.65 13.54 -27.50
C LEU A 69 -18.85 12.89 -26.37
N VAL A 70 -19.32 13.04 -25.13
CA VAL A 70 -18.69 12.47 -23.93
C VAL A 70 -18.74 10.94 -23.93
N ALA A 71 -19.77 10.35 -24.53
CA ALA A 71 -19.92 8.91 -24.67
C ALA A 71 -19.36 8.35 -25.98
N ASP A 72 -18.86 9.21 -26.88
CA ASP A 72 -18.31 8.77 -28.16
C ASP A 72 -17.14 7.80 -27.96
N THR A 73 -16.99 6.88 -28.91
CA THR A 73 -15.99 5.80 -28.82
C THR A 73 -14.57 6.36 -28.66
N GLN A 74 -14.22 7.42 -29.39
CA GLN A 74 -12.89 8.02 -29.31
C GLN A 74 -12.67 8.69 -27.95
N THR A 75 -13.69 9.40 -27.45
CA THR A 75 -13.65 10.04 -26.12
C THR A 75 -13.52 9.01 -25.01
N VAL A 76 -14.31 7.94 -25.03
CA VAL A 76 -14.25 6.86 -24.03
C VAL A 76 -12.88 6.20 -24.03
N ILE A 77 -12.32 5.87 -25.21
CA ILE A 77 -10.97 5.29 -25.30
C ILE A 77 -9.93 6.27 -24.76
N GLY A 78 -9.96 7.53 -25.20
CA GLY A 78 -9.01 8.56 -24.77
C GLY A 78 -9.04 8.80 -23.26
N LEU A 79 -10.23 8.93 -22.67
CA LEU A 79 -10.41 9.07 -21.23
C LEU A 79 -9.97 7.81 -20.47
N THR A 80 -10.28 6.62 -20.98
CA THR A 80 -9.84 5.36 -20.37
C THR A 80 -8.32 5.29 -20.33
N LEU A 81 -7.64 5.58 -21.45
CA LEU A 81 -6.19 5.59 -21.52
C LEU A 81 -5.56 6.63 -20.60
N LEU A 82 -6.14 7.83 -20.51
CA LEU A 82 -5.69 8.87 -19.61
C LEU A 82 -5.81 8.43 -18.13
N CYS A 83 -6.94 7.84 -17.76
CA CYS A 83 -7.16 7.30 -16.42
C CYS A 83 -6.21 6.14 -16.09
N VAL A 84 -6.05 5.19 -17.02
CA VAL A 84 -5.11 4.06 -16.89
C VAL A 84 -3.69 4.58 -16.71
N LEU A 85 -3.24 5.51 -17.55
CA LEU A 85 -1.91 6.11 -17.44
C LEU A 85 -1.75 6.83 -16.09
N GLY A 86 -2.76 7.60 -15.67
CA GLY A 86 -2.77 8.22 -14.34
C GLY A 86 -2.61 7.19 -13.22
N LEU A 87 -3.37 6.09 -13.24
CA LEU A 87 -3.29 5.02 -12.25
C LEU A 87 -1.93 4.30 -12.23
N LEU A 88 -1.26 4.21 -13.37
CA LEU A 88 0.07 3.59 -13.51
C LEU A 88 1.21 4.54 -13.10
N LEU A 89 1.07 5.85 -13.37
CA LEU A 89 2.11 6.85 -13.11
C LEU A 89 2.04 7.46 -11.70
N VAL A 90 0.98 7.22 -10.93
CA VAL A 90 0.88 7.71 -9.55
C VAL A 90 2.03 7.14 -8.69
N PRO A 91 2.90 7.98 -8.09
CA PRO A 91 4.14 7.53 -7.44
C PRO A 91 3.98 6.67 -6.18
N ARG A 92 2.76 6.39 -5.71
CA ARG A 92 2.48 5.69 -4.44
C ARG A 92 2.12 4.21 -4.64
N ALA A 93 2.89 3.53 -5.49
CA ALA A 93 2.69 2.19 -6.06
C ALA A 93 1.79 2.20 -7.32
N PRO A 94 2.23 1.57 -8.43
CA PRO A 94 1.41 1.47 -9.63
C PRO A 94 0.15 0.68 -9.30
N ARG A 95 -1.02 1.26 -9.54
CA ARG A 95 -2.30 0.61 -9.27
C ARG A 95 -2.69 -0.30 -10.43
N TRP A 96 -1.79 -1.21 -10.79
CA TRP A 96 -1.85 -2.02 -12.00
C TRP A 96 -3.12 -2.88 -12.08
N TRP A 97 -3.64 -3.36 -10.94
CA TRP A 97 -4.93 -4.04 -10.89
C TRP A 97 -6.13 -3.12 -11.16
N GLU A 98 -6.09 -1.87 -10.68
CA GLU A 98 -7.17 -0.89 -10.93
C GLU A 98 -7.15 -0.41 -12.38
N ALA A 99 -5.94 -0.18 -12.91
CA ALA A 99 -5.71 0.12 -14.31
C ALA A 99 -6.17 -1.04 -15.21
N GLY A 100 -5.80 -2.28 -14.84
CA GLY A 100 -6.25 -3.49 -15.51
C GLY A 100 -7.77 -3.66 -15.45
N PHE A 101 -8.39 -3.45 -14.29
CA PHE A 101 -9.84 -3.49 -14.12
C PHE A 101 -10.55 -2.52 -15.07
N LEU A 102 -10.12 -1.25 -15.11
CA LEU A 102 -10.76 -0.24 -15.95
C LEU A 102 -10.58 -0.57 -17.44
N ALA A 103 -9.35 -0.89 -17.86
CA ALA A 103 -9.03 -1.21 -19.25
C ALA A 103 -9.78 -2.47 -19.74
N VAL A 104 -9.74 -3.55 -18.95
CA VAL A 104 -10.41 -4.81 -19.28
C VAL A 104 -11.93 -4.64 -19.27
N SER A 105 -12.49 -3.83 -18.37
CA SER A 105 -13.94 -3.59 -18.35
C SER A 105 -14.43 -2.90 -19.62
N VAL A 106 -13.76 -1.85 -20.08
CA VAL A 106 -14.12 -1.13 -21.30
C VAL A 106 -13.91 -2.01 -22.54
N ALA A 107 -12.79 -2.74 -22.61
CA ALA A 107 -12.49 -3.63 -23.72
C ALA A 107 -13.49 -4.81 -23.79
N ALA A 108 -13.76 -5.46 -22.65
CA ALA A 108 -14.71 -6.57 -22.57
C ALA A 108 -16.13 -6.12 -22.93
N GLN A 109 -16.57 -4.97 -22.43
CA GLN A 109 -17.90 -4.44 -22.75
C GLN A 109 -18.03 -4.18 -24.25
N SER A 110 -17.00 -3.58 -24.87
CA SER A 110 -16.96 -3.30 -26.30
C SER A 110 -16.98 -4.60 -27.12
N ALA A 111 -16.24 -5.62 -26.69
CA ALA A 111 -16.23 -6.94 -27.33
C ALA A 111 -17.59 -7.63 -27.26
N VAL A 112 -18.23 -7.65 -26.08
CA VAL A 112 -19.58 -8.21 -25.90
C VAL A 112 -20.59 -7.48 -26.80
N PHE A 113 -20.53 -6.15 -26.83
CA PHE A 113 -21.38 -5.34 -27.71
C PHE A 113 -21.18 -5.73 -29.19
N LEU A 114 -19.93 -5.73 -29.68
CA LEU A 114 -19.64 -6.05 -31.09
C LEU A 114 -20.12 -7.45 -31.46
N LEU A 115 -19.85 -8.46 -30.61
CA LEU A 115 -20.28 -9.83 -30.84
C LEU A 115 -21.81 -9.96 -30.92
N VAL A 116 -22.55 -9.27 -30.05
CA VAL A 116 -24.01 -9.26 -30.10
C VAL A 116 -24.51 -8.61 -31.39
N THR A 117 -23.90 -7.51 -31.83
CA THR A 117 -24.30 -6.82 -33.08
C THR A 117 -24.02 -7.62 -34.36
N LEU A 118 -23.18 -8.66 -34.30
CA LEU A 118 -22.99 -9.58 -35.43
C LEU A 118 -24.17 -10.54 -35.61
N VAL A 119 -24.93 -10.79 -34.55
CA VAL A 119 -26.03 -11.77 -34.51
C VAL A 119 -27.38 -11.07 -34.57
N VAL A 120 -27.52 -9.95 -33.87
CA VAL A 120 -28.79 -9.22 -33.75
C VAL A 120 -28.81 -8.09 -34.76
N ASN A 121 -29.76 -8.14 -35.70
CA ASN A 121 -30.00 -7.08 -36.66
C ASN A 121 -31.32 -6.36 -36.35
N ARG A 122 -31.24 -5.36 -35.46
CA ARG A 122 -32.34 -4.44 -35.16
C ARG A 122 -32.17 -3.11 -35.87
N ASP A 123 -33.24 -2.66 -36.53
CA ASP A 123 -33.34 -1.34 -37.15
C ASP A 123 -33.49 -0.22 -36.11
N ARG A 124 -32.91 0.94 -36.43
CA ARG A 124 -33.03 2.15 -35.61
C ARG A 124 -34.45 2.71 -35.68
N PRO A 125 -34.89 3.50 -34.67
CA PRO A 125 -36.20 4.15 -34.69
C PRO A 125 -36.45 4.96 -35.97
N ASP A 126 -37.68 4.88 -36.49
CA ASP A 126 -38.12 5.65 -37.67
C ASP A 126 -38.54 7.08 -37.28
N VAL A 127 -37.54 7.87 -36.88
CA VAL A 127 -37.68 9.31 -36.57
C VAL A 127 -36.51 10.09 -37.17
N PRO A 128 -36.66 11.40 -37.45
CA PRO A 128 -35.54 12.24 -37.86
C PRO A 128 -34.39 12.17 -36.86
N ARG A 129 -33.23 11.69 -37.29
CA ARG A 129 -32.04 11.52 -36.45
C ARG A 129 -31.22 12.81 -36.42
N LEU A 130 -30.64 13.11 -35.27
CA LEU A 130 -29.71 14.26 -35.12
C LEU A 130 -28.25 13.89 -35.41
N ASP A 131 -27.92 12.59 -35.40
CA ASP A 131 -26.58 12.08 -35.68
C ASP A 131 -26.58 11.16 -36.91
N GLY A 132 -25.41 10.99 -37.54
CA GLY A 132 -25.20 9.96 -38.55
C GLY A 132 -25.33 8.55 -37.94
N ALA A 133 -26.02 7.65 -38.65
CA ALA A 133 -26.17 6.27 -38.20
C ALA A 133 -24.87 5.48 -38.46
N PRO A 134 -24.23 4.90 -37.42
CA PRO A 134 -23.09 4.02 -37.63
C PRO A 134 -23.55 2.70 -38.28
N PRO A 135 -22.63 1.96 -38.94
CA PRO A 135 -22.95 0.75 -39.71
C PRO A 135 -23.26 -0.49 -38.84
N THR A 136 -23.64 -0.29 -37.58
CA THR A 136 -23.93 -1.33 -36.60
C THR A 136 -25.41 -1.32 -36.22
N SER A 137 -25.91 -2.46 -35.73
CA SER A 137 -27.29 -2.61 -35.24
C SER A 137 -27.63 -1.58 -34.16
N SER A 138 -28.92 -1.25 -34.02
CA SER A 138 -29.42 -0.45 -32.90
C SER A 138 -29.27 -1.19 -31.56
N PHE A 139 -29.24 -2.52 -31.53
CA PHE A 139 -29.25 -3.31 -30.30
C PHE A 139 -27.91 -4.01 -30.01
N PRO A 140 -27.44 -4.01 -28.75
CA PRO A 140 -27.78 -3.07 -27.68
C PRO A 140 -27.04 -1.73 -27.91
N SER A 141 -27.37 -0.69 -27.14
CA SER A 141 -26.67 0.59 -27.29
C SER A 141 -25.22 0.54 -26.78
N GLY A 142 -24.27 0.52 -27.72
CA GLY A 142 -22.84 0.46 -27.41
C GLY A 142 -22.31 1.66 -26.62
N HIS A 143 -22.77 2.88 -26.92
CA HIS A 143 -22.32 4.10 -26.21
C HIS A 143 -22.80 4.12 -24.76
N VAL A 144 -24.02 3.64 -24.52
CA VAL A 144 -24.56 3.52 -23.16
C VAL A 144 -23.76 2.47 -22.39
N GLY A 145 -23.51 1.29 -22.99
CA GLY A 145 -22.69 0.25 -22.37
C GLY A 145 -21.26 0.72 -22.06
N ALA A 146 -20.61 1.40 -23.00
CA ALA A 146 -19.26 1.93 -22.85
C ALA A 146 -19.19 3.02 -21.76
N SER A 147 -20.21 3.87 -21.68
CA SER A 147 -20.32 4.87 -20.62
C SER A 147 -20.45 4.24 -19.24
N VAL A 148 -21.21 3.13 -19.10
CA VAL A 148 -21.26 2.37 -17.84
C VAL A 148 -19.89 1.77 -17.52
N ALA A 149 -19.23 1.12 -18.48
CA ALA A 149 -17.91 0.51 -18.25
C ALA A 149 -16.87 1.54 -17.80
N LEU A 150 -16.83 2.73 -18.41
CA LEU A 150 -15.92 3.81 -18.02
C LEU A 150 -16.36 4.50 -16.73
N TYR A 151 -17.50 5.18 -16.71
CA TYR A 151 -17.91 6.02 -15.58
C TYR A 151 -18.35 5.19 -14.38
N GLY A 152 -18.99 4.05 -14.60
CA GLY A 152 -19.29 3.08 -13.54
C GLY A 152 -18.02 2.42 -13.00
N GLY A 153 -17.06 2.09 -13.87
CA GLY A 153 -15.73 1.62 -13.45
C GLY A 153 -15.01 2.65 -12.58
N LEU A 154 -15.00 3.93 -12.99
CA LEU A 154 -14.47 5.03 -12.19
C LEU A 154 -15.25 5.23 -10.88
N ALA A 155 -16.57 5.02 -10.87
CA ALA A 155 -17.38 5.10 -9.66
C ALA A 155 -17.00 4.01 -8.65
N VAL A 156 -16.75 2.78 -9.11
CA VAL A 156 -16.23 1.69 -8.28
C VAL A 156 -14.87 2.07 -7.68
N LEU A 157 -13.96 2.63 -8.49
CA LEU A 157 -12.66 3.08 -7.99
C LEU A 157 -12.80 4.25 -6.99
N ALA A 158 -13.65 5.24 -7.28
CA ALA A 158 -13.92 6.37 -6.38
C ALA A 158 -14.50 5.91 -5.05
N ALA A 159 -15.42 4.93 -5.06
CA ALA A 159 -16.02 4.36 -3.85
C ALA A 159 -14.98 3.68 -2.94
N ARG A 160 -13.90 3.16 -3.51
CA ARG A 160 -12.80 2.50 -2.77
C ARG A 160 -11.81 3.49 -2.15
N HIS A 161 -11.61 4.65 -2.78
CA HIS A 161 -10.55 5.58 -2.41
C HIS A 161 -11.03 6.85 -1.70
N LEU A 162 -12.28 7.26 -1.92
CA LEU A 162 -12.87 8.41 -1.27
C LEU A 162 -13.67 7.98 -0.03
N ARG A 163 -13.72 8.87 0.99
CA ARG A 163 -14.46 8.66 2.24
C ARG A 163 -15.46 9.79 2.47
N GLY A 164 -16.48 9.55 3.31
CA GLY A 164 -17.47 10.55 3.73
C GLY A 164 -18.34 11.09 2.60
N LEU A 165 -18.76 12.36 2.70
CA LEU A 165 -19.67 13.02 1.75
C LEU A 165 -19.12 13.05 0.32
N TRP A 166 -17.80 13.26 0.16
CA TRP A 166 -17.15 13.30 -1.15
C TRP A 166 -17.25 11.99 -1.92
N ARG A 167 -17.21 10.85 -1.21
CA ARG A 167 -17.48 9.54 -1.82
C ARG A 167 -18.85 9.53 -2.48
N ASN A 168 -19.88 9.91 -1.72
CA ASN A 168 -21.26 9.84 -2.19
C ASN A 168 -21.52 10.82 -3.34
N LEU A 169 -20.96 12.04 -3.27
CA LEU A 169 -21.09 13.05 -4.34
C LEU A 169 -20.41 12.61 -5.64
N VAL A 170 -19.16 12.15 -5.57
CA VAL A 170 -18.40 11.75 -6.77
C VAL A 170 -18.99 10.49 -7.39
N VAL A 171 -19.33 9.49 -6.59
CA VAL A 171 -19.98 8.26 -7.07
C VAL A 171 -21.33 8.58 -7.69
N GLY A 172 -22.15 9.40 -7.03
CA GLY A 172 -23.45 9.83 -7.56
C GLY A 172 -23.31 10.56 -8.90
N LEU A 173 -22.35 11.48 -9.01
CA LEU A 173 -22.08 12.20 -10.25
C LEU A 173 -21.64 11.26 -11.38
N LEU A 174 -20.73 10.33 -11.10
CA LEU A 174 -20.23 9.37 -12.10
C LEU A 174 -21.33 8.41 -12.59
N LEU A 175 -22.22 7.97 -11.69
CA LEU A 175 -23.37 7.13 -12.06
C LEU A 175 -24.47 7.88 -12.80
N LEU A 176 -24.52 9.22 -12.70
CA LEU A 176 -25.44 10.05 -13.47
C LEU A 176 -25.07 10.10 -14.95
N PHE A 177 -23.79 10.02 -15.31
CA PHE A 177 -23.33 10.11 -16.70
C PHE A 177 -23.95 9.03 -17.60
N PRO A 178 -23.90 7.72 -17.27
CA PRO A 178 -24.54 6.70 -18.11
C PRO A 178 -26.04 6.90 -18.31
N LEU A 179 -26.75 7.40 -17.29
CA LEU A 179 -28.17 7.72 -17.37
C LEU A 179 -28.45 8.93 -18.28
N ALA A 180 -27.60 9.95 -18.21
CA ALA A 180 -27.67 11.11 -19.09
C ALA A 180 -27.35 10.75 -20.55
N VAL A 181 -26.38 9.85 -20.77
CA VAL A 181 -26.03 9.32 -22.10
C VAL A 181 -27.18 8.47 -22.65
N ALA A 182 -27.78 7.61 -21.82
CA ALA A 182 -28.98 6.85 -22.15
C ALA A 182 -30.12 7.76 -22.65
N PHE A 183 -30.42 8.81 -21.91
CA PHE A 183 -31.42 9.80 -22.32
C PHE A 183 -31.05 10.50 -23.63
N SER A 184 -29.78 10.91 -23.79
CA SER A 184 -29.29 11.52 -25.03
C SER A 184 -29.53 10.62 -26.25
N ARG A 185 -29.26 9.31 -26.13
CA ARG A 185 -29.46 8.35 -27.23
C ARG A 185 -30.92 8.21 -27.66
N LEU A 186 -31.86 8.27 -26.71
CA LEU A 186 -33.30 8.27 -27.01
C LEU A 186 -33.73 9.60 -27.65
N TYR A 187 -33.36 10.73 -27.04
CA TYR A 187 -33.74 12.07 -27.52
C TYR A 187 -33.27 12.35 -28.95
N ARG A 188 -32.06 11.89 -29.29
CA ARG A 188 -31.45 12.05 -30.63
C ARG A 188 -31.99 11.06 -31.67
N GLY A 189 -32.87 10.13 -31.27
CA GLY A 189 -33.52 9.15 -32.14
C GLY A 189 -32.61 8.02 -32.59
N MET A 190 -31.56 7.72 -31.83
CA MET A 190 -30.53 6.76 -32.23
C MET A 190 -30.85 5.32 -31.85
N HIS A 191 -31.67 5.13 -30.82
CA HIS A 191 -31.92 3.85 -30.17
C HIS A 191 -33.34 3.78 -29.62
N HIS A 192 -33.88 2.57 -29.53
CA HIS A 192 -35.12 2.28 -28.81
C HIS A 192 -34.89 2.26 -27.28
N PRO A 193 -35.93 2.46 -26.45
CA PRO A 193 -35.83 2.32 -24.99
C PRO A 193 -35.18 1.00 -24.54
N SER A 194 -35.57 -0.14 -25.12
CA SER A 194 -34.97 -1.46 -24.85
C SER A 194 -33.48 -1.52 -25.17
N ASP A 195 -33.04 -0.96 -26.31
CA ASP A 195 -31.63 -0.91 -26.70
C ASP A 195 -30.76 -0.24 -25.62
N VAL A 196 -31.29 0.83 -25.03
CA VAL A 196 -30.61 1.62 -23.99
C VAL A 196 -30.62 0.89 -22.65
N VAL A 197 -31.75 0.30 -22.26
CA VAL A 197 -31.84 -0.50 -21.03
C VAL A 197 -30.89 -1.69 -21.07
N VAL A 198 -30.85 -2.42 -22.19
CA VAL A 198 -29.92 -3.56 -22.35
C VAL A 198 -28.48 -3.07 -22.46
N GLY A 199 -28.24 -1.89 -23.04
CA GLY A 199 -26.93 -1.23 -23.00
C GLY A 199 -26.42 -0.99 -21.57
N LEU A 200 -27.28 -0.47 -20.68
CA LEU A 200 -26.97 -0.27 -19.26
C LEU A 200 -26.67 -1.60 -18.56
N LEU A 201 -27.51 -2.62 -18.77
CA LEU A 201 -27.34 -3.95 -18.18
C LEU A 201 -26.06 -4.62 -18.66
N ASN A 202 -25.75 -4.54 -19.95
CA ASN A 202 -24.52 -5.09 -20.52
C ASN A 202 -23.28 -4.47 -19.87
N GLY A 203 -23.25 -3.14 -19.73
CA GLY A 203 -22.15 -2.45 -19.05
C GLY A 203 -22.03 -2.87 -17.58
N ALA A 204 -23.15 -2.94 -16.86
CA ALA A 204 -23.17 -3.32 -15.44
C ALA A 204 -22.73 -4.77 -15.21
N CYS A 205 -23.23 -5.72 -16.00
CA CYS A 205 -22.81 -7.12 -15.96
C CYS A 205 -21.31 -7.26 -16.24
N THR A 206 -20.80 -6.53 -17.23
CA THR A 206 -19.35 -6.54 -17.53
C THR A 206 -18.54 -6.06 -16.33
N LEU A 207 -18.93 -4.96 -15.69
CA LEU A 207 -18.25 -4.46 -14.49
C LEU A 207 -18.27 -5.47 -13.33
N LEU A 208 -19.38 -6.18 -13.14
CA LEU A 208 -19.49 -7.20 -12.11
C LEU A 208 -18.57 -8.40 -12.41
N VAL A 209 -18.57 -8.87 -13.65
CA VAL A 209 -17.73 -9.99 -14.10
C VAL A 209 -16.25 -9.64 -13.99
N VAL A 210 -15.84 -8.50 -14.56
CA VAL A 210 -14.42 -8.07 -14.54
C VAL A 210 -13.99 -7.66 -13.14
N GLY A 211 -14.85 -6.99 -12.37
CA GLY A 211 -14.60 -6.62 -10.98
C GLY A 211 -14.44 -7.84 -10.07
N SER A 212 -15.27 -8.86 -10.24
CA SER A 212 -15.15 -10.12 -9.49
C SER A 212 -13.83 -10.86 -9.80
N ALA A 213 -13.37 -10.80 -11.06
CA ALA A 213 -12.16 -11.45 -11.50
C ALA A 213 -10.87 -10.72 -11.06
N LEU A 214 -10.83 -9.39 -11.14
CA LEU A 214 -9.60 -8.61 -10.97
C LEU A 214 -9.51 -7.89 -9.62
N LEU A 215 -10.64 -7.45 -9.05
CA LEU A 215 -10.63 -6.66 -7.81
C LEU A 215 -10.82 -7.52 -6.55
N THR A 216 -11.39 -8.73 -6.68
CA THR A 216 -11.63 -9.66 -5.56
C THR A 216 -10.58 -10.75 -5.46
N ASN A 217 -10.02 -11.22 -6.59
CA ASN A 217 -8.89 -12.15 -6.55
C ASN A 217 -7.59 -11.48 -6.08
N ALA A 218 -7.38 -10.19 -6.39
CA ALA A 218 -6.30 -9.42 -5.77
C ALA A 218 -6.39 -9.40 -4.23
N ARG A 219 -7.61 -9.42 -3.67
CA ARG A 219 -7.83 -9.58 -2.21
C ARG A 219 -7.61 -11.01 -1.73
N LYS A 220 -7.83 -12.02 -2.58
CA LYS A 220 -7.70 -13.45 -2.24
C LYS A 220 -6.25 -13.92 -2.29
N ASP A 221 -5.43 -13.36 -3.18
CA ASP A 221 -3.98 -13.58 -3.20
C ASP A 221 -3.29 -12.89 -2.01
N GLU A 222 -3.87 -11.80 -1.48
CA GLU A 222 -3.47 -11.20 -0.19
C GLU A 222 -4.05 -11.94 1.03
N ALA A 223 -5.20 -12.61 0.87
CA ALA A 223 -5.84 -13.40 1.93
C ALA A 223 -5.48 -14.88 1.79
N ALA A 224 -4.29 -15.25 2.29
CA ALA A 224 -3.98 -16.64 2.61
C ALA A 224 -5.15 -17.28 3.40
N PRO A 225 -5.42 -18.60 3.22
CA PRO A 225 -6.57 -19.25 3.84
C PRO A 225 -6.53 -19.05 5.36
N GLU A 226 -7.61 -18.47 5.89
CA GLU A 226 -7.77 -18.22 7.32
C GLU A 226 -7.77 -19.57 8.06
N PRO A 227 -6.88 -19.80 9.04
CA PRO A 227 -6.99 -20.96 9.89
C PRO A 227 -8.29 -20.88 10.69
N GLU A 228 -8.99 -22.02 10.81
CA GLU A 228 -10.16 -22.14 11.69
C GLU A 228 -9.79 -21.67 13.11
N PRO A 229 -10.73 -21.02 13.84
CA PRO A 229 -10.46 -20.51 15.17
C PRO A 229 -10.12 -21.67 16.11
N ALA A 230 -8.85 -21.79 16.46
CA ALA A 230 -8.41 -22.68 17.53
C ALA A 230 -8.98 -22.14 18.86
N VAL A 231 -9.93 -22.88 19.41
CA VAL A 231 -10.60 -22.59 20.69
C VAL A 231 -9.58 -22.54 21.85
N ARG A 232 -9.79 -21.55 22.74
CA ARG A 232 -9.17 -21.33 24.08
C ARG A 232 -7.65 -21.14 24.12
N GLY A 233 -7.17 -19.98 23.69
CA GLY A 233 -5.80 -19.54 23.99
C GLY A 233 -5.71 -18.78 25.32
N THR A 234 -4.71 -19.11 26.13
CA THR A 234 -4.32 -18.40 27.37
C THR A 234 -3.23 -17.35 27.10
N ARG A 235 -3.01 -16.97 25.83
CA ARG A 235 -1.90 -16.08 25.47
C ARG A 235 -2.25 -14.64 25.78
N ARG A 236 -1.25 -13.90 26.24
CA ARG A 236 -1.35 -12.51 26.68
C ARG A 236 -0.69 -11.57 25.68
N ALA A 237 -1.41 -10.54 25.29
CA ALA A 237 -0.88 -9.46 24.47
C ALA A 237 -1.02 -8.12 25.20
N VAL A 238 0.02 -7.28 25.10
CA VAL A 238 -0.11 -5.84 25.38
C VAL A 238 -0.16 -5.10 24.06
N VAL A 239 -1.16 -4.24 23.92
CA VAL A 239 -1.37 -3.41 22.74
C VAL A 239 -1.11 -1.96 23.13
N VAL A 240 -0.03 -1.39 22.58
CA VAL A 240 0.28 0.04 22.71
C VAL A 240 -0.36 0.76 21.53
N ARG A 241 -1.32 1.64 21.82
CA ARG A 241 -2.09 2.38 20.82
C ARG A 241 -1.71 3.86 20.84
N HIS A 242 -1.51 4.44 19.66
CA HIS A 242 -1.46 5.89 19.50
C HIS A 242 -2.86 6.42 19.14
N PRO A 243 -3.57 7.12 20.05
CA PRO A 243 -5.01 7.39 19.92
C PRO A 243 -5.37 8.26 18.70
N HIS A 244 -4.48 9.17 18.30
CA HIS A 244 -4.69 10.02 17.11
C HIS A 244 -4.23 9.41 15.79
N ALA A 245 -3.49 8.29 15.84
CA ALA A 245 -2.98 7.64 14.63
C ALA A 245 -3.84 6.41 14.28
N CYS A 246 -4.31 5.68 15.29
CA CYS A 246 -5.16 4.49 15.13
C CYS A 246 -6.61 4.79 15.51
N ASP A 247 -7.51 4.78 14.52
CA ASP A 247 -8.94 5.00 14.72
C ASP A 247 -9.63 3.83 15.46
N ASP A 248 -10.85 4.09 15.93
CA ASP A 248 -11.61 3.13 16.74
C ASP A 248 -12.06 1.90 15.93
N GLU A 249 -12.30 2.05 14.62
CA GLU A 249 -12.64 0.95 13.71
C GLU A 249 -11.47 -0.04 13.59
N THR A 250 -10.27 0.48 13.30
CA THR A 250 -9.03 -0.30 13.26
C THR A 250 -8.75 -0.97 14.61
N THR A 251 -9.00 -0.25 15.71
CA THR A 251 -8.84 -0.77 17.08
C THR A 251 -9.74 -1.98 17.35
N ALA A 252 -11.02 -1.90 16.96
CA ALA A 252 -11.96 -3.01 17.08
C ALA A 252 -11.56 -4.21 16.23
N GLU A 253 -11.06 -3.98 15.00
CA GLU A 253 -10.56 -5.04 14.13
C GLU A 253 -9.29 -5.71 14.68
N VAL A 254 -8.33 -4.94 15.20
CA VAL A 254 -7.12 -5.46 15.85
C VAL A 254 -7.48 -6.37 17.02
N ARG A 255 -8.41 -5.92 17.88
CA ARG A 255 -8.93 -6.73 18.99
C ARG A 255 -9.50 -8.06 18.51
N ALA A 256 -10.34 -8.04 17.48
CA ALA A 256 -10.95 -9.23 16.91
C ALA A 256 -9.91 -10.18 16.30
N VAL A 257 -8.91 -9.66 15.58
CA VAL A 257 -7.81 -10.46 15.01
C VAL A 257 -7.00 -11.14 16.11
N LEU A 258 -6.64 -10.43 17.17
CA LEU A 258 -5.90 -10.99 18.31
C LEU A 258 -6.68 -12.10 19.02
N LEU A 259 -7.98 -11.89 19.26
CA LEU A 259 -8.86 -12.91 19.85
C LEU A 259 -8.86 -14.20 19.01
N ARG A 260 -8.99 -14.07 17.68
CA ARG A 260 -8.97 -15.22 16.76
C ARG A 260 -7.65 -15.98 16.75
N HIS A 261 -6.54 -15.29 17.03
CA HIS A 261 -5.20 -15.91 17.12
C HIS A 261 -4.86 -16.41 18.54
N GLY A 262 -5.86 -16.49 19.44
CA GLY A 262 -5.71 -17.06 20.78
C GLY A 262 -5.15 -16.10 21.83
N TYR A 263 -5.04 -14.80 21.53
CA TYR A 263 -4.71 -13.77 22.52
C TYR A 263 -6.00 -13.28 23.20
N ALA A 264 -6.51 -14.10 24.12
CA ALA A 264 -7.74 -13.81 24.86
C ALA A 264 -7.54 -12.71 25.91
N GLU A 265 -6.37 -12.66 26.53
CA GLU A 265 -6.01 -11.64 27.51
C GLU A 265 -5.27 -10.50 26.80
N GLN A 266 -5.97 -9.39 26.58
CA GLN A 266 -5.43 -8.21 25.90
C GLN A 266 -5.44 -7.02 26.84
N ARG A 267 -4.27 -6.47 27.15
CA ARG A 267 -4.13 -5.20 27.88
C ARG A 267 -3.87 -4.10 26.86
N TRP A 268 -4.64 -3.03 26.94
CA TRP A 268 -4.53 -1.90 26.03
C TRP A 268 -3.99 -0.69 26.78
N THR A 269 -2.98 -0.03 26.21
CA THR A 269 -2.44 1.21 26.73
C THR A 269 -2.36 2.25 25.62
N ASP A 270 -2.58 3.51 25.99
CA ASP A 270 -2.49 4.63 25.05
C ASP A 270 -1.18 5.40 25.26
N THR A 271 -0.57 5.84 24.16
CA THR A 271 0.60 6.71 24.20
C THR A 271 0.22 8.14 24.54
N THR A 272 1.11 8.85 25.22
CA THR A 272 1.04 10.32 25.36
C THR A 272 2.28 10.97 24.72
N PRO A 273 2.30 12.30 24.50
CA PRO A 273 3.50 13.00 24.05
C PRO A 273 4.72 12.79 24.97
N GLU A 274 4.49 12.63 26.27
CA GLU A 274 5.52 12.40 27.29
C GLU A 274 5.95 10.93 27.38
N ASP A 275 5.03 10.00 27.08
CA ASP A 275 5.29 8.57 27.05
C ASP A 275 4.83 7.94 25.72
N PRO A 276 5.69 7.98 24.69
CA PRO A 276 5.40 7.38 23.39
C PRO A 276 5.36 5.84 23.43
N SER A 277 5.72 5.21 24.56
CA SER A 277 5.62 3.76 24.75
C SER A 277 4.32 3.33 25.44
N GLY A 278 3.49 4.27 25.89
CA GLY A 278 2.22 4.00 26.55
C GLY A 278 2.37 3.13 27.80
N GLY A 279 3.39 3.38 28.62
CA GLY A 279 3.61 2.66 29.87
C GLY A 279 3.90 1.17 29.67
N LEU A 280 4.57 0.79 28.57
CA LEU A 280 4.83 -0.61 28.24
C LEU A 280 5.77 -1.32 29.25
N ALA A 281 6.73 -0.60 29.82
CA ALA A 281 7.83 -1.19 30.60
C ALA A 281 7.39 -2.15 31.75
N PRO A 282 6.41 -1.81 32.61
CA PRO A 282 5.98 -2.69 33.70
C PRO A 282 5.40 -4.03 33.24
N TYR A 283 4.85 -4.10 32.02
CA TYR A 283 4.30 -5.33 31.46
C TYR A 283 5.39 -6.27 30.92
N LEU A 284 6.54 -5.72 30.53
CA LEU A 284 7.70 -6.51 30.09
C LEU A 284 8.41 -7.18 31.28
N THR A 285 8.41 -6.51 32.44
CA THR A 285 9.06 -6.99 33.68
C THR A 285 8.13 -7.77 34.60
N GLY A 286 6.82 -7.83 34.31
CA GLY A 286 5.81 -8.49 35.15
C GLY A 286 5.52 -7.76 36.47
N THR A 287 5.78 -6.46 36.52
CA THR A 287 5.64 -5.62 37.73
C THR A 287 4.45 -4.67 37.66
N ALA A 288 3.56 -4.82 36.66
CA ALA A 288 2.35 -4.02 36.54
C ALA A 288 1.35 -4.35 37.67
N ALA A 289 0.80 -3.33 38.32
CA ALA A 289 -0.32 -3.42 39.26
C ALA A 289 -1.61 -2.89 38.60
N GLU A 290 -2.78 -3.49 38.87
CA GLU A 290 -4.09 -3.07 38.33
C GLU A 290 -4.37 -1.56 38.60
N PRO A 291 -4.87 -0.76 37.63
CA PRO A 291 -6.03 -1.05 36.79
C PRO A 291 -5.89 -0.61 35.31
N ALA A 292 -5.93 -1.56 34.36
CA ALA A 292 -6.14 -1.29 32.93
C ALA A 292 -7.23 -2.22 32.41
N GLU A 293 -8.18 -1.70 31.64
CA GLU A 293 -9.46 -2.37 31.28
C GLU A 293 -9.26 -3.80 30.74
N LEU A 294 -9.61 -4.81 31.54
CA LEU A 294 -9.75 -6.20 31.11
C LEU A 294 -11.08 -6.34 30.39
N VAL A 295 -11.10 -6.18 29.07
CA VAL A 295 -12.28 -6.50 28.26
C VAL A 295 -12.22 -7.98 27.88
N GLY A 296 -12.72 -8.84 28.78
CA GLY A 296 -12.90 -10.26 28.53
C GLY A 296 -14.11 -10.57 27.63
N PRO A 297 -14.16 -11.75 26.98
CA PRO A 297 -15.32 -12.17 26.22
C PRO A 297 -16.41 -12.75 27.14
N ALA A 298 -17.67 -12.29 26.92
CA ALA A 298 -18.96 -12.82 27.42
C ALA A 298 -19.58 -12.15 28.67
N GLU A 299 -20.43 -11.14 28.43
CA GLU A 299 -21.76 -11.13 29.07
C GLU A 299 -22.56 -12.29 28.48
N LEU A 300 -22.75 -13.37 29.25
CA LEU A 300 -23.86 -14.34 29.10
C LEU A 300 -23.84 -15.41 30.21
N VAL A 301 -23.85 -15.03 31.50
CA VAL A 301 -24.31 -15.93 32.59
C VAL A 301 -24.86 -15.11 33.78
N GLY A 302 -26.17 -15.20 34.01
CA GLY A 302 -26.91 -15.23 35.31
C GLY A 302 -26.71 -14.12 36.39
N PRO A 303 -27.74 -13.86 37.24
CA PRO A 303 -27.69 -12.77 38.22
C PRO A 303 -26.80 -13.07 39.44
N ALA A 304 -26.29 -11.98 40.01
CA ALA A 304 -25.26 -11.86 41.02
C ALA A 304 -25.53 -12.53 42.39
N GLY A 305 -24.46 -13.05 43.00
CA GLY A 305 -24.34 -13.26 44.45
C GLY A 305 -23.34 -12.26 45.06
N PRO A 306 -23.40 -11.95 46.37
CA PRO A 306 -22.69 -10.81 46.95
C PRO A 306 -21.18 -11.03 47.05
N ALA A 307 -20.42 -9.99 46.68
CA ALA A 307 -18.97 -9.93 46.70
C ALA A 307 -18.42 -9.84 48.14
N GLY A 308 -17.43 -10.70 48.45
CA GLY A 308 -16.54 -10.54 49.61
C GLY A 308 -15.42 -9.52 49.33
N PRO A 309 -14.64 -9.12 50.35
CA PRO A 309 -13.62 -8.09 50.23
C PRO A 309 -12.47 -8.50 49.29
N ALA A 310 -12.02 -7.57 48.47
CA ALA A 310 -11.00 -7.75 47.44
C ALA A 310 -9.60 -8.05 48.03
N ASP A 311 -8.96 -9.09 47.50
CA ASP A 311 -7.54 -9.44 47.75
C ASP A 311 -6.60 -8.45 47.04
N PRO A 312 -5.36 -8.23 47.52
CA PRO A 312 -4.42 -7.30 46.91
C PRO A 312 -3.95 -7.82 45.54
N ALA A 313 -3.89 -6.91 44.56
CA ALA A 313 -3.60 -7.19 43.15
C ALA A 313 -2.36 -8.09 42.95
N GLU A 314 -2.56 -9.29 42.43
CA GLU A 314 -1.47 -10.19 42.04
C GLU A 314 -0.64 -9.60 40.89
N PRO A 315 0.70 -9.74 40.90
CA PRO A 315 1.56 -9.26 39.84
C PRO A 315 1.30 -9.97 38.51
N PHE A 316 1.28 -9.20 37.42
CA PHE A 316 1.02 -9.71 36.07
C PHE A 316 2.16 -10.61 35.58
N ALA A 317 1.88 -11.84 35.14
CA ALA A 317 2.90 -12.69 34.56
C ALA A 317 3.28 -12.25 33.11
N PRO A 318 4.50 -12.56 32.62
CA PRO A 318 5.06 -11.96 31.40
C PRO A 318 4.19 -12.14 30.16
N VAL A 319 4.14 -11.11 29.31
CA VAL A 319 3.34 -11.10 28.08
C VAL A 319 3.97 -11.95 26.97
N ASP A 320 3.15 -12.54 26.11
CA ASP A 320 3.60 -13.38 25.00
C ASP A 320 3.82 -12.59 23.70
N LEU A 321 3.23 -11.40 23.61
CA LEU A 321 3.26 -10.54 22.43
C LEU A 321 3.10 -9.07 22.81
N VAL A 322 3.89 -8.20 22.19
CA VAL A 322 3.64 -6.75 22.16
C VAL A 322 3.12 -6.36 20.78
N VAL A 323 2.01 -5.66 20.72
CA VAL A 323 1.41 -5.12 19.50
C VAL A 323 1.51 -3.60 19.55
N VAL A 324 2.01 -2.99 18.49
CA VAL A 324 2.18 -1.53 18.42
C VAL A 324 1.32 -0.96 17.30
N CYS A 325 0.25 -0.26 17.69
CA CYS A 325 -0.69 0.43 16.80
C CYS A 325 -0.33 1.92 16.73
N GLY A 326 0.62 2.27 15.87
CA GLY A 326 1.16 3.63 15.83
C GLY A 326 2.05 3.93 14.64
N GLY A 327 2.69 5.10 14.70
CA GLY A 327 3.70 5.54 13.73
C GLY A 327 5.13 5.25 14.17
N ASP A 328 6.09 5.82 13.45
CA ASP A 328 7.53 5.56 13.65
C ASP A 328 8.01 5.83 15.09
N GLY A 329 7.57 6.93 15.71
CA GLY A 329 7.96 7.28 17.08
C GLY A 329 7.47 6.27 18.13
N THR A 330 6.21 5.82 18.02
CA THR A 330 5.66 4.79 18.91
C THR A 330 6.39 3.46 18.73
N VAL A 331 6.61 3.06 17.46
CA VAL A 331 7.33 1.83 17.14
C VAL A 331 8.76 1.86 17.68
N ARG A 332 9.47 2.97 17.54
CA ARG A 332 10.81 3.18 18.12
C ARG A 332 10.79 3.02 19.63
N ALA A 333 9.90 3.75 20.32
CA ALA A 333 9.85 3.73 21.78
C ALA A 333 9.56 2.33 22.33
N CYS A 334 8.61 1.59 21.72
CA CYS A 334 8.34 0.22 22.09
C CYS A 334 9.50 -0.72 21.72
N ALA A 335 10.13 -0.55 20.56
CA ALA A 335 11.25 -1.40 20.12
C ALA A 335 12.47 -1.26 21.04
N ASP A 336 12.77 -0.07 21.55
CA ASP A 336 13.88 0.17 22.49
C ASP A 336 13.71 -0.64 23.78
N LEU A 337 12.47 -0.69 24.30
CA LEU A 337 12.11 -1.44 25.51
C LEU A 337 12.03 -2.95 25.28
N VAL A 338 11.49 -3.38 24.14
CA VAL A 338 11.26 -4.80 23.82
C VAL A 338 12.54 -5.50 23.36
N ALA A 339 13.49 -4.77 22.78
CA ALA A 339 14.77 -5.34 22.35
C ALA A 339 15.52 -6.00 23.52
N GLY A 340 15.96 -7.25 23.30
CA GLY A 340 16.65 -8.07 24.30
C GLY A 340 15.73 -8.85 25.24
N THR A 341 14.42 -8.59 25.26
CA THR A 341 13.47 -9.32 26.13
C THR A 341 13.10 -10.71 25.59
N GLY A 342 13.26 -10.94 24.28
CA GLY A 342 12.81 -12.15 23.59
C GLY A 342 11.30 -12.19 23.31
N ILE A 343 10.54 -11.19 23.77
CA ILE A 343 9.11 -11.04 23.50
C ILE A 343 8.93 -10.56 22.04
N PRO A 344 8.12 -11.25 21.22
CA PRO A 344 7.82 -10.80 19.87
C PRO A 344 7.06 -9.47 19.83
N LEU A 345 7.39 -8.65 18.84
CA LEU A 345 6.74 -7.38 18.50
C LEU A 345 5.94 -7.55 17.19
N ALA A 346 4.66 -7.19 17.19
CA ALA A 346 3.85 -7.04 15.98
C ALA A 346 3.58 -5.56 15.71
N ILE A 347 3.79 -5.12 14.47
CA ILE A 347 3.62 -3.72 14.08
C ILE A 347 2.31 -3.57 13.31
N VAL A 348 1.45 -2.65 13.78
CA VAL A 348 0.21 -2.24 13.13
C VAL A 348 0.43 -0.80 12.62
N PRO A 349 0.73 -0.62 11.32
CA PRO A 349 1.25 0.62 10.77
C PRO A 349 0.17 1.72 10.61
N CYS A 350 -0.13 2.43 11.70
CA CYS A 350 -1.15 3.48 11.74
C CYS A 350 -0.61 4.90 11.47
N GLY A 351 0.71 5.07 11.34
CA GLY A 351 1.32 6.37 11.07
C GLY A 351 1.43 6.75 9.59
N THR A 352 1.96 7.94 9.31
CA THR A 352 2.20 8.43 7.93
C THR A 352 3.44 7.78 7.29
N GLY A 353 4.51 7.63 8.08
CA GLY A 353 5.83 7.19 7.63
C GLY A 353 5.99 5.67 7.60
N ASN A 354 5.77 5.02 8.75
CA ASN A 354 5.85 3.57 8.98
C ASN A 354 7.10 2.95 8.35
N LEU A 355 8.24 3.61 8.53
CA LEU A 355 9.53 3.30 7.92
C LEU A 355 9.98 1.89 8.24
N LEU A 356 9.93 1.47 9.51
CA LEU A 356 10.32 0.11 9.89
C LEU A 356 9.42 -0.92 9.19
N ALA A 357 8.09 -0.76 9.32
CA ALA A 357 7.11 -1.66 8.71
C ALA A 357 7.29 -1.77 7.19
N ARG A 358 7.49 -0.64 6.50
CA ARG A 358 7.70 -0.60 5.04
C ARG A 358 9.02 -1.26 4.62
N ASN A 359 10.11 -1.02 5.35
CA ASN A 359 11.39 -1.67 5.05
C ASN A 359 11.33 -3.18 5.29
N LEU A 360 10.49 -3.64 6.22
CA LEU A 360 10.23 -5.06 6.47
C LEU A 360 9.21 -5.68 5.49
N GLY A 361 8.65 -4.90 4.56
CA GLY A 361 7.69 -5.37 3.58
C GLY A 361 6.30 -5.68 4.15
N LEU A 362 5.95 -5.13 5.32
CA LEU A 362 4.61 -5.27 5.87
C LEU A 362 3.59 -4.52 4.99
N PRO A 363 2.36 -5.07 4.84
CA PRO A 363 1.25 -4.37 4.21
C PRO A 363 1.06 -2.96 4.78
N THR A 364 0.66 -2.01 3.93
CA THR A 364 0.35 -0.64 4.40
C THR A 364 -1.02 -0.54 5.08
N GLU A 365 -1.89 -1.51 4.84
CA GLU A 365 -3.19 -1.60 5.52
C GLU A 365 -2.98 -2.19 6.92
N PRO A 366 -3.35 -1.46 8.01
CA PRO A 366 -3.02 -1.84 9.37
C PRO A 366 -3.43 -3.26 9.77
N VAL A 367 -4.66 -3.67 9.45
CA VAL A 367 -5.20 -4.94 9.93
C VAL A 367 -4.65 -6.10 9.12
N ALA A 368 -4.45 -5.94 7.80
CA ALA A 368 -3.74 -6.89 6.96
C ALA A 368 -2.29 -7.10 7.42
N ALA A 369 -1.61 -6.04 7.85
CA ALA A 369 -0.26 -6.15 8.41
C ALA A 369 -0.25 -7.02 9.67
N LEU A 370 -1.22 -6.83 10.58
CA LEU A 370 -1.36 -7.65 11.77
C LEU A 370 -1.66 -9.12 11.44
N ARG A 371 -2.64 -9.38 10.55
CA ARG A 371 -2.99 -10.75 10.14
C ARG A 371 -1.78 -11.46 9.50
N GLY A 372 -1.07 -10.77 8.62
CA GLY A 372 0.16 -11.29 8.01
C GLY A 372 1.26 -11.54 9.05
N ALA A 373 1.45 -10.63 10.01
CA ALA A 373 2.44 -10.78 11.06
C ALA A 373 2.15 -11.99 11.97
N LEU A 374 0.89 -12.17 12.40
CA LEU A 374 0.48 -13.23 13.33
C LEU A 374 0.42 -14.62 12.68
N SER A 375 0.13 -14.70 11.38
CA SER A 375 0.17 -15.95 10.61
C SER A 375 1.60 -16.36 10.21
N GLY A 376 2.56 -15.44 10.36
CA GLY A 376 3.95 -15.65 10.02
C GLY A 376 4.81 -16.15 11.18
N ARG A 377 6.07 -15.71 11.22
CA ARG A 377 7.05 -16.10 12.26
C ARG A 377 7.73 -14.88 12.87
N ALA A 378 8.00 -14.95 14.16
CA ALA A 378 8.84 -13.98 14.85
C ALA A 378 10.30 -14.16 14.42
N THR A 379 10.84 -13.17 13.72
CA THR A 379 12.21 -13.15 13.19
C THR A 379 13.06 -12.17 14.00
N GLY A 380 14.30 -12.56 14.31
CA GLY A 380 15.25 -11.65 14.95
C GLY A 380 15.71 -10.58 13.97
N LEU A 381 15.63 -9.33 14.41
CA LEU A 381 16.18 -8.16 13.74
C LEU A 381 17.28 -7.56 14.60
N ASP A 382 18.34 -7.15 13.94
CA ASP A 382 19.38 -6.32 14.50
C ASP A 382 18.78 -4.95 14.85
N VAL A 383 19.29 -4.35 15.93
CA VAL A 383 19.00 -2.96 16.29
C VAL A 383 20.31 -2.23 16.55
N GLY A 384 20.34 -0.93 16.32
CA GLY A 384 21.49 -0.12 16.66
C GLY A 384 21.36 0.42 18.08
N ARG A 385 22.26 0.06 18.99
CA ARG A 385 22.42 0.73 20.29
C ARG A 385 23.28 1.97 20.11
N ILE A 386 22.75 3.12 20.51
CA ILE A 386 23.40 4.42 20.37
C ILE A 386 23.70 5.03 21.73
N GLN A 387 24.84 5.71 21.84
CA GLN A 387 25.26 6.45 23.03
C GLN A 387 26.15 7.64 22.66
N GLY A 388 26.22 8.65 23.52
CA GLY A 388 26.97 9.87 23.24
C GLY A 388 27.02 10.83 24.43
N ASP A 389 27.68 11.97 24.25
CA ASP A 389 27.69 13.03 25.25
C ASP A 389 26.29 13.60 25.46
N GLY A 390 25.82 13.61 26.71
CA GLY A 390 24.46 14.06 27.07
C GLY A 390 23.34 13.16 26.56
N LEU A 391 23.65 11.91 26.15
CA LEU A 391 22.68 10.95 25.64
C LEU A 391 22.77 9.65 26.45
N ALA A 392 21.68 9.30 27.12
CA ALA A 392 21.54 7.97 27.73
C ALA A 392 21.56 6.89 26.63
N PRO A 393 22.13 5.70 26.87
CA PRO A 393 22.07 4.62 25.91
C PRO A 393 20.63 4.28 25.54
N THR A 394 20.34 4.24 24.24
CA THR A 394 19.01 3.93 23.68
C THR A 394 19.21 3.18 22.36
N ARG A 395 18.15 2.65 21.77
CA ARG A 395 18.20 1.88 20.53
C ARG A 395 17.39 2.54 19.42
N PHE A 396 17.78 2.22 18.19
CA PHE A 396 17.02 2.51 16.99
C PHE A 396 16.87 1.27 16.13
N ALA A 397 15.76 1.20 15.40
CA ALA A 397 15.49 0.12 14.47
C ALA A 397 15.65 0.56 13.01
N VAL A 398 15.60 1.87 12.72
CA VAL A 398 15.61 2.40 11.36
C VAL A 398 16.92 3.12 11.03
N MET A 399 17.14 4.31 11.59
CA MET A 399 18.32 5.14 11.36
C MET A 399 18.61 6.12 12.50
N ALA A 400 19.87 6.49 12.63
CA ALA A 400 20.36 7.59 13.46
C ALA A 400 21.23 8.52 12.63
N GLY A 401 21.45 9.74 13.07
CA GLY A 401 22.25 10.68 12.28
C GLY A 401 22.74 11.89 13.03
N ALA A 402 23.63 12.65 12.37
CA ALA A 402 24.09 13.95 12.84
C ALA A 402 24.27 14.93 11.67
N GLY A 403 24.16 16.22 11.98
CA GLY A 403 24.15 17.31 10.98
C GLY A 403 22.78 17.60 10.38
N PHE A 404 21.74 16.86 10.79
CA PHE A 404 20.35 17.23 10.59
C PHE A 404 20.03 18.42 11.50
N ASP A 405 19.86 19.63 10.96
CA ASP A 405 19.34 20.74 11.76
C ASP A 405 17.91 20.39 12.23
N ALA A 406 17.62 20.62 13.52
CA ALA A 406 16.26 20.54 14.05
C ALA A 406 15.31 21.52 13.32
N ALA A 407 15.85 22.55 12.65
CA ALA A 407 15.11 23.37 11.70
C ALA A 407 14.62 22.58 10.47
N MET A 408 15.36 21.59 9.96
CA MET A 408 14.93 20.77 8.82
C MET A 408 13.73 19.85 9.15
N VAL A 409 13.66 19.34 10.39
CA VAL A 409 12.54 18.52 10.91
C VAL A 409 11.31 19.40 11.24
N ARG A 410 11.53 20.66 11.66
CA ARG A 410 10.51 21.68 11.97
C ARG A 410 9.96 22.44 10.75
N ASP A 411 10.81 22.87 9.80
CA ASP A 411 10.47 23.70 8.63
C ASP A 411 9.78 22.93 7.50
N ALA A 412 9.80 21.60 7.55
CA ALA A 412 8.89 20.80 6.76
C ALA A 412 7.48 20.96 7.37
N SER A 413 6.79 22.04 6.99
CA SER A 413 5.46 22.34 7.50
C SER A 413 4.55 21.10 7.38
N PRO A 414 3.66 20.82 8.35
CA PRO A 414 2.77 19.67 8.31
C PRO A 414 2.01 19.53 6.98
N ARG A 415 1.64 20.67 6.39
CA ARG A 415 0.97 20.78 5.07
C ARG A 415 1.87 20.45 3.88
N LEU A 416 3.18 20.68 3.97
CA LEU A 416 4.17 20.30 2.94
C LEU A 416 4.54 18.82 3.07
N LYS A 417 4.59 18.28 4.29
CA LYS A 417 4.76 16.85 4.59
C LYS A 417 3.62 16.02 3.99
N GLU A 418 2.38 16.52 4.02
CA GLU A 418 1.20 15.86 3.44
C GLU A 418 1.12 15.94 1.91
N ARG A 419 1.48 17.09 1.30
CA ARG A 419 1.29 17.33 -0.15
C ARG A 419 2.45 16.88 -1.04
N LEU A 420 3.69 17.00 -0.59
CA LEU A 420 4.88 16.77 -1.43
C LEU A 420 5.72 15.56 -1.01
N GLY A 421 5.43 14.94 0.13
CA GLY A 421 6.22 13.81 0.64
C GLY A 421 7.72 14.13 0.69
N TRP A 422 8.55 13.25 0.13
CA TRP A 422 10.02 13.37 0.15
C TRP A 422 10.58 14.61 -0.56
N ALA A 423 9.85 15.21 -1.52
CA ALA A 423 10.30 16.44 -2.16
C ALA A 423 10.44 17.58 -1.13
N ALA A 424 9.67 17.56 -0.04
CA ALA A 424 9.83 18.47 1.09
C ALA A 424 11.18 18.27 1.81
N TYR A 425 11.65 17.04 2.01
CA TYR A 425 12.95 16.76 2.63
C TYR A 425 14.11 17.23 1.75
N VAL A 426 14.06 16.96 0.44
CA VAL A 426 15.10 17.38 -0.51
C VAL A 426 15.09 18.89 -0.73
N LEU A 427 13.90 19.54 -0.80
CA LEU A 427 13.79 21.00 -0.87
C LEU A 427 14.26 21.67 0.43
N SER A 428 13.98 21.11 1.61
CA SER A 428 14.50 21.61 2.88
C SER A 428 16.02 21.45 2.98
N ALA A 429 16.57 20.29 2.57
CA ALA A 429 18.02 20.09 2.48
C ALA A 429 18.69 21.06 1.48
N ALA A 430 18.03 21.35 0.35
CA ALA A 430 18.46 22.34 -0.63
C ALA A 430 18.29 23.80 -0.18
N ARG A 431 17.60 24.08 0.93
CA ARG A 431 17.60 25.43 1.54
C ARG A 431 18.82 25.64 2.42
N HIS A 432 19.48 24.57 2.85
CA HIS A 432 20.64 24.57 3.74
C HIS A 432 21.96 24.35 2.96
N LEU A 433 21.96 24.61 1.65
CA LEU A 433 23.14 24.55 0.77
C LEU A 433 24.30 25.42 1.26
N ARG A 434 24.00 26.47 2.03
CA ARG A 434 24.94 27.46 2.55
C ARG A 434 25.50 27.10 3.93
N ASP A 435 24.97 26.07 4.58
CA ASP A 435 25.43 25.71 5.92
C ASP A 435 26.86 25.20 5.89
N PRO A 436 27.66 25.50 6.94
CA PRO A 436 29.04 25.07 7.02
C PRO A 436 29.09 23.54 7.18
N ARG A 437 30.03 22.91 6.47
CA ARG A 437 30.31 21.48 6.60
C ARG A 437 30.86 21.15 7.99
N MET A 438 30.42 20.04 8.56
CA MET A 438 31.00 19.50 9.79
C MET A 438 32.34 18.82 9.48
N ARG A 439 33.29 18.91 10.42
CA ARG A 439 34.45 18.02 10.46
C ARG A 439 34.11 16.84 11.36
N VAL A 440 34.21 15.63 10.82
CA VAL A 440 33.87 14.39 11.51
C VAL A 440 35.01 13.38 11.37
N SER A 441 35.44 12.83 12.49
CA SER A 441 36.31 11.66 12.57
C SER A 441 35.43 10.43 12.72
N ILE A 442 35.58 9.46 11.82
CA ILE A 442 34.78 8.24 11.78
C ILE A 442 35.69 7.06 12.06
N ARG A 443 35.37 6.25 13.05
CA ARG A 443 36.08 5.00 13.32
C ARG A 443 35.12 3.83 13.19
N LEU A 444 35.48 2.87 12.34
CA LEU A 444 34.69 1.69 12.03
C LEU A 444 35.36 0.47 12.65
N ASP A 445 34.62 -0.33 13.42
CA ASP A 445 35.06 -1.59 14.04
C ASP A 445 36.41 -1.46 14.80
N GLY A 446 36.63 -0.31 15.46
CA GLY A 446 37.85 -0.05 16.22
C GLY A 446 39.10 0.24 15.37
N GLY A 447 38.97 0.32 14.05
CA GLY A 447 40.07 0.58 13.11
C GLY A 447 40.67 1.99 13.21
N VAL A 448 41.43 2.37 12.18
CA VAL A 448 42.05 3.71 12.12
C VAL A 448 40.97 4.77 11.87
N PRO A 449 40.96 5.90 12.62
CA PRO A 449 40.02 6.98 12.38
C PRO A 449 40.19 7.62 10.99
N LEU A 450 39.07 7.81 10.29
CA LEU A 450 38.97 8.50 9.01
C LEU A 450 38.48 9.93 9.25
N GLU A 451 39.34 10.91 8.97
CA GLU A 451 38.96 12.32 8.99
C GLU A 451 38.20 12.68 7.71
N ARG A 452 36.99 13.23 7.88
CA ARG A 452 36.10 13.61 6.78
C ARG A 452 35.45 14.97 7.02
N ARG A 453 34.95 15.56 5.94
CA ARG A 453 34.04 16.70 5.98
C ARG A 453 32.74 16.29 5.32
N ALA A 454 31.64 16.51 6.01
CA ALA A 454 30.31 16.16 5.52
C ALA A 454 29.32 17.25 5.93
N ARG A 455 28.20 17.32 5.23
CA ARG A 455 27.02 18.08 5.67
C ARG A 455 26.15 17.26 6.61
N MET A 456 26.14 15.95 6.39
CA MET A 456 25.34 15.01 7.17
C MET A 456 26.02 13.65 7.21
N VAL A 457 25.83 12.95 8.31
CA VAL A 457 26.12 11.52 8.47
C VAL A 457 24.85 10.81 8.91
N VAL A 458 24.53 9.71 8.25
CA VAL A 458 23.40 8.82 8.59
C VAL A 458 23.96 7.43 8.83
N ILE A 459 23.53 6.81 9.93
CA ILE A 459 23.78 5.41 10.28
C ILE A 459 22.43 4.72 10.21
N GLY A 460 22.24 3.76 9.31
CA GLY A 460 20.97 3.05 9.15
C GLY A 460 21.10 1.54 9.31
N ASN A 461 20.05 0.98 9.88
CA ASN A 461 19.83 -0.46 10.00
C ASN A 461 18.95 -0.98 8.85
N VAL A 462 18.11 -0.10 8.27
CA VAL A 462 17.30 -0.39 7.08
C VAL A 462 17.59 0.60 5.95
N GLY A 463 17.23 0.21 4.72
CA GLY A 463 17.78 0.84 3.52
C GLY A 463 16.99 1.98 2.90
N SER A 464 15.68 2.02 3.14
CA SER A 464 14.76 2.92 2.44
C SER A 464 14.18 3.99 3.34
N LEU A 465 14.11 5.21 2.82
CA LEU A 465 13.38 6.32 3.42
C LEU A 465 11.90 6.30 3.02
N GLN A 466 11.12 7.29 3.51
CA GLN A 466 9.72 7.46 3.15
C GLN A 466 9.58 7.62 1.63
N GLY A 467 8.63 6.89 1.04
CA GLY A 467 8.45 6.84 -0.42
C GLY A 467 9.29 5.79 -1.15
N GLY A 468 10.01 4.92 -0.42
CA GLY A 468 10.76 3.81 -1.02
C GLY A 468 12.09 4.21 -1.66
N LEU A 469 12.63 5.38 -1.29
CA LEU A 469 13.91 5.86 -1.78
C LEU A 469 15.06 5.11 -1.09
N PRO A 470 15.90 4.35 -1.81
CA PRO A 470 17.00 3.62 -1.20
C PRO A 470 18.16 4.58 -0.86
N LEU A 471 18.21 5.05 0.38
CA LEU A 471 19.35 5.84 0.87
C LEU A 471 20.56 4.94 1.12
N LEU A 472 20.33 3.81 1.79
CA LEU A 472 21.33 2.81 2.20
C LEU A 472 20.99 1.48 1.51
N PRO A 473 21.34 1.29 0.24
CA PRO A 473 20.84 0.19 -0.59
C PRO A 473 21.33 -1.21 -0.14
N GLU A 474 22.37 -1.27 0.69
CA GLU A 474 22.92 -2.51 1.21
C GLU A 474 22.48 -2.81 2.65
N ALA A 475 21.73 -1.89 3.27
CA ALA A 475 21.28 -2.07 4.64
C ALA A 475 20.33 -3.26 4.74
N ARG A 476 20.68 -4.18 5.63
CA ARG A 476 19.93 -5.39 5.93
C ARG A 476 19.85 -5.52 7.45
N PRO A 477 18.65 -5.55 8.03
CA PRO A 477 18.45 -5.57 9.48
C PRO A 477 18.71 -6.96 10.10
N ASP A 478 19.40 -7.86 9.40
CA ASP A 478 19.79 -9.21 9.83
C ASP A 478 21.24 -9.54 9.46
N SER A 479 22.04 -8.51 9.12
CA SER A 479 23.41 -8.67 8.60
C SER A 479 24.50 -8.63 9.66
N GLY A 480 24.16 -8.28 10.90
CA GLY A 480 25.10 -8.02 11.98
C GLY A 480 25.93 -6.76 11.74
N ARG A 481 25.49 -5.83 10.89
CA ARG A 481 26.20 -4.59 10.54
C ARG A 481 25.21 -3.44 10.35
N LEU A 482 25.69 -2.23 10.66
CA LEU A 482 25.04 -0.97 10.35
C LEU A 482 25.68 -0.36 9.10
N GLU A 483 24.87 0.27 8.27
CA GLU A 483 25.34 1.00 7.08
C GLU A 483 25.44 2.49 7.39
N VAL A 484 26.49 3.14 6.91
CA VAL A 484 26.78 4.55 7.13
C VAL A 484 26.86 5.25 5.78
N VAL A 485 26.22 6.41 5.65
CA VAL A 485 26.42 7.31 4.51
C VAL A 485 26.80 8.70 4.99
N LEU A 486 27.87 9.24 4.39
CA LEU A 486 28.22 10.65 4.47
C LEU A 486 27.70 11.37 3.24
N LEU A 487 27.05 12.50 3.47
CA LEU A 487 26.61 13.40 2.41
C LEU A 487 27.54 14.62 2.41
N ASP A 488 28.42 14.74 1.42
CA ASP A 488 29.25 15.94 1.12
C ASP A 488 28.99 16.52 -0.29
N PRO A 489 27.74 16.78 -0.70
CA PRO A 489 27.49 17.44 -1.98
C PRO A 489 28.08 18.86 -2.01
N ARG A 490 28.83 19.15 -3.08
CA ARG A 490 29.51 20.44 -3.31
C ARG A 490 28.80 21.25 -4.39
N GLY A 491 28.31 22.43 -4.03
CA GLY A 491 27.58 23.32 -4.94
C GLY A 491 26.28 22.69 -5.48
N VAL A 492 25.58 23.42 -6.34
CA VAL A 492 24.29 22.95 -6.90
C VAL A 492 24.44 21.64 -7.69
N THR A 493 25.54 21.49 -8.44
CA THR A 493 25.81 20.28 -9.25
C THR A 493 26.02 19.04 -8.39
N GLY A 494 26.72 19.14 -7.25
CA GLY A 494 26.88 18.02 -6.32
C GLY A 494 25.55 17.58 -5.71
N TRP A 495 24.65 18.51 -5.44
CA TRP A 495 23.31 18.20 -4.95
C TRP A 495 22.42 17.55 -6.02
N LEU A 496 22.46 18.06 -7.26
CA LEU A 496 21.76 17.43 -8.39
C LEU A 496 22.31 16.03 -8.68
N ALA A 497 23.62 15.82 -8.58
CA ALA A 497 24.24 14.51 -8.73
C ALA A 497 23.80 13.54 -7.63
N ALA A 498 23.76 13.98 -6.37
CA ALA A 498 23.27 13.17 -5.26
C ALA A 498 21.79 12.80 -5.43
N ALA A 499 20.95 13.78 -5.79
CA ALA A 499 19.52 13.56 -6.04
C ALA A 499 19.29 12.60 -7.22
N GLY A 500 19.97 12.83 -8.35
CA GLY A 500 19.89 11.96 -9.53
C GLY A 500 20.39 10.54 -9.26
N TYR A 501 21.41 10.38 -8.42
CA TYR A 501 21.90 9.07 -8.00
C TYR A 501 20.89 8.33 -7.11
N LEU A 502 20.29 9.01 -6.14
CA LEU A 502 19.28 8.39 -5.27
C LEU A 502 18.01 8.02 -6.05
N VAL A 503 17.58 8.86 -6.99
CA VAL A 503 16.40 8.62 -7.85
C VAL A 503 16.64 7.50 -8.86
N SER A 504 17.81 7.49 -9.52
CA SER A 504 18.11 6.49 -10.56
C SER A 504 18.16 5.06 -10.02
N ARG A 505 18.26 4.89 -8.69
CA ARG A 505 18.23 3.58 -8.04
C ARG A 505 16.83 3.02 -7.84
N GLY A 506 15.78 3.85 -7.89
CA GLY A 506 14.38 3.44 -7.81
C GLY A 506 14.01 2.53 -6.62
N PRO A 507 12.74 2.18 -6.45
CA PRO A 507 12.35 1.08 -5.59
C PRO A 507 12.70 -0.24 -6.31
N GLY A 508 13.86 -0.83 -6.00
CA GLY A 508 14.27 -2.15 -6.51
C GLY A 508 15.54 -2.20 -7.37
N GLY A 509 16.30 -1.11 -7.50
CA GLY A 509 17.60 -1.14 -8.17
C GLY A 509 18.61 -2.00 -7.43
N ARG A 510 19.09 -3.06 -8.08
CA ARG A 510 20.18 -3.90 -7.58
C ARG A 510 21.44 -3.05 -7.35
N ALA A 511 21.93 -2.99 -6.11
CA ALA A 511 23.32 -2.66 -5.88
C ALA A 511 24.18 -3.85 -6.37
N PRO A 512 25.24 -3.62 -7.17
CA PRO A 512 26.24 -4.66 -7.39
C PRO A 512 26.80 -5.09 -6.03
N SER A 513 26.67 -6.39 -5.73
CA SER A 513 27.13 -6.99 -4.48
C SER A 513 28.65 -6.85 -4.39
N ALA A 514 29.13 -6.18 -3.34
CA ALA A 514 30.52 -6.18 -2.95
C ALA A 514 30.65 -6.83 -1.59
N SER A 515 31.16 -8.05 -1.56
CA SER A 515 31.69 -8.68 -0.35
C SER A 515 32.94 -7.93 0.10
N GLY A 516 32.87 -7.14 1.17
CA GLY A 516 34.04 -6.60 1.85
C GLY A 516 33.83 -5.26 2.56
N THR A 517 34.76 -4.93 3.45
CA THR A 517 34.86 -3.74 4.31
C THR A 517 35.12 -2.42 3.54
N ARG A 518 34.59 -2.27 2.32
CA ARG A 518 35.05 -1.26 1.35
C ARG A 518 34.18 0.00 1.35
N GLU A 519 34.82 1.10 1.78
CA GLU A 519 34.49 2.48 1.44
C GLU A 519 34.07 2.59 -0.04
N ARG A 520 32.86 3.13 -0.29
CA ARG A 520 32.36 3.36 -1.65
C ARG A 520 31.90 4.79 -1.83
N THR A 521 32.53 5.49 -2.75
CA THR A 521 32.13 6.84 -3.16
C THR A 521 31.16 6.78 -4.35
N ALA A 522 30.15 7.63 -4.33
CA ALA A 522 29.14 7.74 -5.39
C ALA A 522 28.76 9.21 -5.68
N ALA A 523 27.97 9.42 -6.74
CA ALA A 523 27.46 10.74 -7.12
C ALA A 523 28.57 11.82 -7.23
N HIS A 524 29.67 11.50 -7.91
CA HIS A 524 30.83 12.38 -8.07
C HIS A 524 31.46 12.84 -6.73
N GLY A 525 31.46 11.98 -5.70
CA GLY A 525 32.01 12.33 -4.40
C GLY A 525 31.01 12.93 -3.41
N ALA A 526 29.75 13.11 -3.83
CA ALA A 526 28.73 13.67 -2.95
C ALA A 526 28.25 12.70 -1.87
N LEU A 527 28.41 11.39 -2.10
CA LEU A 527 27.97 10.33 -1.19
C LEU A 527 29.12 9.36 -0.93
N GLU A 528 29.37 9.00 0.33
CA GLU A 528 30.39 8.03 0.73
C GLU A 528 29.75 7.01 1.68
N TYR A 529 29.85 5.74 1.34
CA TYR A 529 29.20 4.63 2.04
C TYR A 529 30.19 3.75 2.78
N PHE A 530 29.81 3.29 3.96
CA PHE A 530 30.56 2.35 4.80
C PHE A 530 29.61 1.35 5.47
N GLY A 531 30.14 0.22 5.91
CA GLY A 531 29.42 -0.70 6.79
C GLY A 531 30.31 -1.12 7.97
N ALA A 532 29.74 -1.28 9.15
CA ALA A 532 30.48 -1.70 10.35
C ALA A 532 29.52 -2.26 11.42
N ALA A 533 30.01 -3.14 12.29
CA ALA A 533 29.27 -3.55 13.49
C ALA A 533 29.27 -2.43 14.55
N ARG A 534 30.35 -1.64 14.60
CA ARG A 534 30.49 -0.49 15.49
C ARG A 534 31.01 0.75 14.74
N VAL A 535 30.33 1.88 14.96
CA VAL A 535 30.65 3.17 14.36
C VAL A 535 30.85 4.20 15.48
N ASP A 536 32.06 4.73 15.63
CA ASP A 536 32.33 5.88 16.50
C ASP A 536 32.48 7.16 15.66
N LEU A 537 31.65 8.16 15.93
CA LEU A 537 31.70 9.49 15.34
C LEU A 537 32.18 10.52 16.37
N ARG A 538 33.16 11.33 15.97
CA ARG A 538 33.61 12.50 16.74
C ARG A 538 33.52 13.75 15.88
N PHE A 539 32.82 14.75 16.39
CA PHE A 539 32.61 16.03 15.69
C PHE A 539 33.49 17.12 16.31
N ALA A 540 34.04 18.00 15.45
CA ALA A 540 34.88 19.10 15.93
C ALA A 540 34.12 20.19 16.73
N ARG A 541 32.79 20.23 16.60
CA ARG A 541 31.87 21.12 17.33
C ARG A 541 30.57 20.37 17.60
N PRO A 542 29.79 20.72 18.64
CA PRO A 542 28.49 20.12 18.88
C PRO A 542 27.63 20.14 17.61
N GLN A 543 27.15 18.97 17.19
CA GLN A 543 26.24 18.80 16.06
C GLN A 543 24.86 18.39 16.58
N PRO A 544 23.77 18.85 15.94
CA PRO A 544 22.46 18.26 16.18
C PRO A 544 22.47 16.79 15.76
N ARG A 545 21.72 15.97 16.50
CA ARG A 545 21.66 14.51 16.36
C ARG A 545 20.20 14.06 16.28
N GLU A 546 19.94 12.94 15.61
CA GLU A 546 18.60 12.36 15.49
C GLU A 546 18.61 10.84 15.66
N LEU A 547 17.43 10.30 16.00
CA LEU A 547 17.17 8.88 16.20
C LEU A 547 15.76 8.52 15.72
N ASP A 548 15.62 7.74 14.64
CA ASP A 548 14.34 7.31 14.07
C ASP A 548 13.32 8.46 13.89
N GLY A 549 13.81 9.68 13.63
CA GLY A 549 13.02 10.90 13.45
C GLY A 549 12.88 11.79 14.70
N ASP A 550 13.35 11.34 15.87
CA ASP A 550 13.36 12.12 17.11
C ASP A 550 14.65 12.94 17.24
N VAL A 551 14.51 14.19 17.70
CA VAL A 551 15.63 15.12 17.87
C VAL A 551 16.31 14.85 19.20
N LEU A 552 17.63 14.63 19.16
CA LEU A 552 18.47 14.46 20.34
C LEU A 552 19.23 15.76 20.65
N PRO A 553 19.68 15.96 21.91
CA PRO A 553 20.55 17.07 22.26
C PRO A 553 21.78 17.13 21.36
N ALA A 554 22.27 18.33 21.07
CA ALA A 554 23.50 18.48 20.28
C ALA A 554 24.71 17.93 21.05
N GLY A 555 25.68 17.34 20.33
CA GLY A 555 26.85 16.75 20.95
C GLY A 555 28.02 16.56 20.00
N THR A 556 29.17 16.23 20.57
CA THR A 556 30.45 16.03 19.89
C THR A 556 30.80 14.56 19.70
N ARG A 557 30.06 13.64 20.33
CA ARG A 557 30.30 12.20 20.20
C ARG A 557 29.00 11.45 19.93
N LEU A 558 29.09 10.46 19.06
CA LEU A 558 28.01 9.52 18.81
C LEU A 558 28.62 8.16 18.47
N THR A 559 28.35 7.16 19.28
CA THR A 559 28.75 5.76 19.02
C THR A 559 27.50 4.95 18.77
N ALA A 560 27.45 4.24 17.64
CA ALA A 560 26.42 3.26 17.33
C ALA A 560 27.04 1.87 17.25
N GLU A 561 26.40 0.88 17.85
CA GLU A 561 26.84 -0.50 17.88
C GLU A 561 25.64 -1.40 17.60
N VAL A 562 25.81 -2.38 16.72
CA VAL A 562 24.76 -3.34 16.38
C VAL A 562 24.55 -4.32 17.53
N GLU A 563 23.29 -4.60 17.86
CA GLU A 563 22.89 -5.70 18.73
C GLU A 563 22.17 -6.76 17.87
N PRO A 564 22.89 -7.80 17.40
CA PRO A 564 22.33 -8.72 16.41
C PRO A 564 21.12 -9.50 16.93
N GLY A 565 20.05 -9.54 16.14
CA GLY A 565 18.83 -10.29 16.44
C GLY A 565 18.11 -9.90 17.73
N ALA A 566 18.44 -8.76 18.35
CA ALA A 566 17.92 -8.38 19.67
C ALA A 566 16.42 -8.07 19.67
N LEU A 567 15.85 -7.62 18.56
CA LEU A 567 14.41 -7.35 18.44
C LEU A 567 13.72 -8.48 17.68
N ARG A 568 12.78 -9.18 18.31
CA ARG A 568 11.97 -10.19 17.62
C ARG A 568 10.73 -9.54 17.02
N VAL A 569 10.59 -9.57 15.69
CA VAL A 569 9.44 -8.97 14.99
C VAL A 569 8.64 -10.04 14.24
N CYS A 570 7.31 -10.00 14.37
CA CYS A 570 6.39 -10.89 13.66
C CYS A 570 6.27 -10.45 12.19
N LEU A 571 6.65 -11.33 11.26
CA LEU A 571 6.66 -11.08 9.81
C LEU A 571 5.93 -12.19 9.04
N PRO A 572 5.21 -11.88 7.94
CA PRO A 572 4.52 -12.88 7.10
C PRO A 572 5.45 -13.99 6.57
N ALA A 573 4.93 -15.18 6.27
CA ALA A 573 5.70 -16.24 5.61
C ALA A 573 5.46 -16.24 4.08
N PRO A 574 6.49 -16.43 3.21
CA PRO A 574 7.91 -16.51 3.50
C PRO A 574 8.58 -15.14 3.37
N ALA A 575 8.58 -14.32 4.43
CA ALA A 575 9.38 -13.10 4.45
C ALA A 575 10.86 -13.48 4.36
N ARG A 576 11.44 -13.25 3.17
CA ARG A 576 12.88 -13.10 3.02
C ARG A 576 13.21 -11.66 3.36
N ILE A 577 13.80 -11.44 4.54
CA ILE A 577 14.41 -10.15 4.87
C ILE A 577 15.46 -9.89 3.79
N GLY A 578 15.29 -8.80 3.02
CA GLY A 578 16.28 -8.34 2.05
C GLY A 578 16.39 -9.07 0.70
N ALA A 579 15.40 -9.87 0.25
CA ALA A 579 15.45 -10.46 -1.10
C ALA A 579 14.20 -10.15 -1.94
N GLN A 580 14.24 -9.03 -2.67
CA GLN A 580 13.51 -8.97 -3.93
C GLN A 580 14.10 -10.03 -4.88
N VAL A 581 13.31 -11.07 -5.12
CA VAL A 581 13.29 -11.96 -6.30
C VAL A 581 14.65 -12.50 -6.79
N ARG A 582 14.99 -13.73 -6.36
CA ARG A 582 15.83 -14.65 -7.16
C ARG A 582 14.90 -15.35 -8.16
N THR A 583 14.92 -14.94 -9.43
CA THR A 583 14.48 -15.78 -10.55
C THR A 583 15.70 -16.32 -11.29
N GLY A 584 15.55 -17.53 -11.81
CA GLY A 584 16.61 -18.51 -12.09
C GLY A 584 17.78 -18.02 -12.94
N GLY A 585 18.98 -18.38 -12.47
CA GLY A 585 20.16 -18.55 -13.30
C GLY A 585 20.50 -20.04 -13.25
N GLU A 586 20.50 -20.66 -14.43
CA GLU A 586 20.77 -22.06 -14.69
C GLU A 586 22.09 -22.47 -14.02
N ALA A 587 22.02 -23.52 -13.19
CA ALA A 587 23.20 -24.29 -12.83
C ALA A 587 23.42 -25.29 -13.98
N GLU A 588 24.33 -24.95 -14.90
CA GLU A 588 24.93 -25.94 -15.77
C GLU A 588 25.69 -26.95 -14.89
N GLU A 589 25.07 -28.12 -14.76
CA GLU A 589 25.59 -29.30 -14.11
C GLU A 589 26.69 -29.89 -15.00
N HIS A 590 27.94 -29.43 -14.84
CA HIS A 590 29.09 -30.12 -15.41
C HIS A 590 29.38 -31.38 -14.56
N GLY A 591 28.76 -32.48 -14.96
CA GLY A 591 28.97 -33.81 -14.40
C GLY A 591 30.40 -34.29 -14.61
N HIS A 592 31.15 -34.39 -13.52
CA HIS A 592 32.39 -35.16 -13.46
C HIS A 592 32.01 -36.65 -13.41
N ARG A 593 32.10 -37.35 -14.55
CA ARG A 593 32.01 -38.82 -14.59
C ARG A 593 33.40 -39.40 -14.32
N ASP A 594 33.56 -39.95 -13.14
CA ASP A 594 34.60 -40.92 -12.82
C ASP A 594 34.41 -42.17 -13.71
N ALA A 595 35.41 -42.43 -14.55
CA ALA A 595 35.54 -43.66 -15.33
C ALA A 595 36.71 -44.47 -14.77
N ARG A 596 36.39 -45.57 -14.08
CA ARG A 596 37.19 -46.79 -13.84
C ARG A 596 36.23 -47.71 -13.05
N THR A 597 35.81 -48.89 -13.52
CA THR A 597 36.64 -50.08 -13.70
C THR A 597 35.81 -51.21 -14.36
N ALA A 598 36.49 -52.00 -15.20
CA ALA A 598 36.23 -53.40 -15.62
C ALA A 598 34.98 -53.75 -16.44
N ALA A 599 35.17 -54.18 -17.69
CA ALA A 599 35.44 -55.59 -18.05
C ALA A 599 35.45 -55.79 -19.58
N GLN A 600 36.39 -56.64 -20.02
CA GLN A 600 36.61 -57.20 -21.37
C GLN A 600 37.41 -56.37 -22.37
#